data_AF-A0A3B0R4V5-F1
#
_entry.id   AF-A0A3B0R4V5-F1
#
_cell.length_a   1.000
_cell.length_b   1.000
_cell.length_c   1.000
_cell.angle_alpha   90.00
_cell.angle_beta   90.00
_cell.angle_gamma   90.00
#
_symmetry.space_group_name_H-M   'P 1'
#
loop_
_entity.id
_entity.type
_entity.pdbx_description
1 polymer ?
#
loop_
_entity_poly.entity_id
_entity_poly.type
_entity_poly.pdbx_seq_one_letter_code
_entity_poly.pdbx_strand_id
1 'polypeptide(L)'
;LFIFVAMLPFEIRDMQFDNLKLSTVPQKIGIKKTKIIGVILLVLFFLMEILKSNTSEPKTMIVFMIAVLLLGFLLFSNIKRQKYYSSFWVEGIPIIWMVLTLYLT
;
A
#
# COMPACT_ATOMS: atom_id res chain seq x y z
N LEU A 1 -6.25 5.82 4.79
CA LEU A 1 -4.99 6.02 4.04
C LEU A 1 -4.36 4.70 3.62
N PHE A 2 -4.01 3.82 4.57
CA PHE A 2 -3.42 2.51 4.28
C PHE A 2 -4.17 1.71 3.21
N ILE A 3 -5.48 1.48 3.38
CA ILE A 3 -6.31 0.72 2.42
C ILE A 3 -6.28 1.37 1.03
N PHE A 4 -6.35 2.71 0.96
CA PHE A 4 -6.28 3.43 -0.30
C PHE A 4 -4.96 3.17 -1.03
N VAL A 5 -3.83 3.23 -0.32
CA VAL A 5 -2.53 2.93 -0.92
C VAL A 5 -2.40 1.45 -1.29
N ALA A 6 -2.95 0.55 -0.46
CA ALA A 6 -3.00 -0.87 -0.73
C ALA A 6 -3.78 -1.20 -2.01
N MET A 7 -4.77 -0.39 -2.41
CA MET A 7 -5.50 -0.56 -3.66
C MET A 7 -4.68 -0.19 -4.92
N LEU A 8 -3.74 0.75 -4.83
CA LEU A 8 -3.01 1.28 -5.99
C LEU A 8 -2.18 0.23 -6.76
N PRO A 9 -1.46 -0.72 -6.12
CA PRO A 9 -0.80 -1.82 -6.81
C PRO A 9 -1.73 -2.69 -7.65
N PHE A 10 -2.99 -2.85 -7.22
CA PHE A 10 -4.01 -3.60 -7.97
C PHE A 10 -4.50 -2.79 -9.17
N GLU A 11 -4.87 -1.53 -8.96
CA GLU A 11 -5.28 -0.66 -10.08
C GLU A 11 -4.19 -0.52 -11.15
N ILE A 12 -2.91 -0.44 -10.75
CA ILE A 12 -1.77 -0.36 -11.70
C ILE A 12 -1.59 -1.66 -12.50
N ARG A 13 -1.85 -2.81 -11.88
CA ARG A 13 -1.81 -4.12 -12.56
C ARG A 13 -2.99 -4.28 -13.53
N ASP A 14 -4.18 -3.88 -13.08
CA ASP A 14 -5.45 -4.13 -13.78
C ASP A 14 -5.67 -3.15 -14.94
N MET A 15 -4.85 -2.09 -15.04
CA MET A 15 -4.80 -1.15 -16.17
C MET A 15 -4.78 -1.79 -17.58
N GLN A 16 -4.27 -3.00 -17.75
CA GLN A 16 -4.27 -3.69 -19.06
C GLN A 16 -5.62 -4.34 -19.42
N PHE A 17 -6.43 -4.68 -18.42
CA PHE A 17 -7.72 -5.38 -18.58
C PHE A 17 -8.90 -4.45 -18.32
N ASP A 18 -8.71 -3.39 -17.53
CA ASP A 18 -9.75 -2.44 -17.18
C ASP A 18 -10.20 -1.62 -18.39
N ASN A 19 -11.52 -1.52 -18.56
CA ASN A 19 -12.10 -0.60 -19.53
C ASN A 19 -11.69 0.84 -19.22
N LEU A 20 -11.31 1.62 -20.23
CA LEU A 20 -10.95 3.03 -20.10
C LEU A 20 -12.08 3.89 -19.49
N LYS A 21 -13.33 3.42 -19.56
CA LYS A 21 -14.49 4.08 -18.90
C LYS A 21 -14.48 3.99 -17.38
N LEU A 22 -13.73 3.06 -16.77
CA LEU A 22 -13.67 2.88 -15.31
C LEU A 22 -12.97 4.05 -14.60
N SER A 23 -12.10 4.79 -15.30
CA SER A 23 -11.56 6.06 -14.84
C SER A 23 -10.80 5.94 -13.49
N THR A 24 -10.03 4.85 -13.33
CA THR A 24 -9.22 4.57 -12.12
C THR A 24 -8.09 5.58 -11.92
N VAL A 25 -7.45 5.59 -10.75
CA VAL A 25 -6.38 6.55 -10.45
C VAL A 25 -5.24 6.48 -11.49
N PRO A 26 -4.61 5.32 -11.75
CA PRO A 26 -3.56 5.23 -12.76
C PRO A 26 -4.04 5.50 -14.18
N GLN A 27 -5.33 5.30 -14.51
CA GLN A 27 -5.88 5.67 -15.81
C GLN A 27 -5.99 7.20 -15.97
N LYS A 28 -6.40 7.93 -14.91
CA LYS A 28 -6.59 9.38 -14.96
C LYS A 28 -5.29 10.18 -14.92
N ILE A 29 -4.35 9.78 -14.06
CA ILE A 29 -3.15 10.57 -13.78
C ILE A 29 -1.85 9.87 -14.22
N GLY A 30 -1.92 8.63 -14.67
CA GLY A 30 -0.78 7.82 -15.06
C GLY A 30 -0.05 7.17 -13.88
N ILE A 31 0.62 6.04 -14.15
CA ILE A 31 1.29 5.18 -13.15
C ILE A 31 2.28 5.95 -12.29
N LYS A 32 3.12 6.81 -12.90
CA LYS A 32 4.14 7.56 -12.17
C LYS A 32 3.51 8.47 -11.11
N LYS A 33 2.44 9.20 -11.46
CA LYS A 33 1.75 10.08 -10.51
C LYS A 33 1.00 9.28 -9.45
N THR A 34 0.40 8.15 -9.81
CA THR A 34 -0.22 7.23 -8.84
C THR A 34 0.78 6.75 -7.78
N LYS A 35 2.00 6.38 -8.19
CA LYS A 35 3.06 5.99 -7.24
C LYS A 35 3.46 7.15 -6.33
N ILE A 36 3.64 8.36 -6.88
CA ILE A 36 3.97 9.55 -6.08
C ILE A 36 2.88 9.83 -5.04
N ILE A 37 1.61 9.80 -5.43
CA ILE A 37 0.48 9.98 -4.49
C ILE A 37 0.50 8.90 -3.42
N GLY A 38 0.71 7.64 -3.79
CA GLY A 38 0.78 6.54 -2.82
C GLY A 38 1.93 6.72 -1.81
N VAL A 39 3.10 7.20 -2.25
CA VAL A 39 4.23 7.54 -1.38
C VAL A 39 3.85 8.66 -0.40
N ILE A 40 3.26 9.75 -0.89
CA ILE A 40 2.82 10.88 -0.05
C ILE A 40 1.80 10.42 0.98
N LEU A 41 0.82 9.62 0.58
CA LEU A 41 -0.21 9.10 1.47
C LEU A 41 0.34 8.11 2.51
N LEU A 42 1.40 7.34 2.19
CA LEU A 42 2.10 6.48 3.15
C LEU A 42 2.88 7.29 4.18
N VAL A 43 3.57 8.35 3.76
CA VAL A 43 4.27 9.27 4.67
C VAL A 43 3.25 9.93 5.60
N LEU A 44 2.13 10.41 5.07
CA LEU A 44 1.05 10.99 5.86
C LEU A 44 0.46 9.96 6.85
N PHE A 45 0.25 8.72 6.40
CA PHE A 45 -0.24 7.63 7.24
C PHE A 45 0.70 7.32 8.41
N PHE A 46 2.00 7.27 8.16
CA PHE A 46 2.99 7.03 9.22
C PHE A 46 3.12 8.23 10.17
N LEU A 47 3.07 9.46 9.64
CA LEU A 47 3.08 10.66 10.46
C LEU A 47 1.88 10.71 11.42
N MET A 48 0.69 10.31 10.95
CA MET A 48 -0.50 10.19 11.81
C MET A 48 -0.30 9.18 12.94
N GLU A 49 0.49 8.13 12.74
CA GLU A 49 0.83 7.21 13.83
C GLU A 49 1.67 7.93 14.88
N ILE A 50 2.75 8.61 14.50
CA ILE A 50 3.63 9.33 15.44
C ILE A 50 2.88 10.41 16.23
N LEU A 51 1.89 11.07 15.62
CA LEU A 51 1.12 12.14 16.27
C LEU A 51 0.10 11.64 17.31
N LYS A 52 -0.16 10.33 17.42
CA LYS A 52 -1.07 9.79 18.44
C LYS A 52 -0.45 9.86 19.83
N SER A 53 -1.23 10.37 20.79
CA SER A 53 -0.81 10.55 22.19
C SER A 53 -0.51 9.26 22.96
N ASN A 54 -1.08 8.12 22.56
CA ASN A 54 -0.93 6.82 23.24
C ASN A 54 -0.20 5.77 22.37
N THR A 55 0.85 6.17 21.66
CA THR A 55 1.67 5.24 20.88
C THR A 55 2.69 4.53 21.76
N SER A 56 2.68 3.20 21.72
CA SER A 56 3.76 2.40 22.29
C SER A 56 4.83 2.16 21.23
N GLU A 57 6.11 2.13 21.63
CA GLU A 57 7.25 1.84 20.75
C GLU A 57 7.02 0.61 19.84
N PRO A 58 6.55 -0.56 20.33
CA PRO A 58 6.30 -1.71 19.47
C PRO A 58 5.22 -1.46 18.41
N LYS A 59 4.15 -0.71 18.73
CA LYS A 59 3.10 -0.38 17.75
C LYS A 59 3.65 0.50 16.63
N THR A 60 4.41 1.53 16.97
CA THR A 60 5.03 2.43 15.99
C THR A 60 5.98 1.65 15.08
N MET A 61 6.76 0.72 15.63
CA MET A 61 7.68 -0.12 14.86
C MET A 61 6.94 -1.06 13.90
N ILE A 62 5.83 -1.68 14.33
CA ILE A 62 4.99 -2.52 13.48
C ILE A 62 4.40 -1.70 12.31
N VAL A 63 3.82 -0.53 12.60
CA VAL A 63 3.25 0.35 11.57
C VAL A 63 4.33 0.80 10.57
N PHE A 64 5.53 1.10 11.03
CA PHE A 64 6.66 1.41 10.17
C PHE A 64 7.02 0.25 9.23
N MET A 65 7.15 -0.97 9.76
CA MET A 65 7.44 -2.16 8.94
C MET A 65 6.38 -2.40 7.87
N ILE A 66 5.10 -2.27 8.23
CA ILE A 66 3.98 -2.42 7.30
C ILE A 66 3.98 -1.32 6.23
N ALA A 67 4.28 -0.07 6.61
CA ALA A 67 4.37 1.03 5.67
C ALA A 67 5.51 0.83 4.65
N VAL A 68 6.69 0.38 5.10
CA VAL A 68 7.83 0.06 4.24
C VAL A 68 7.52 -1.11 3.31
N LEU A 69 6.87 -2.15 3.82
CA LEU A 69 6.45 -3.31 3.03
C LEU A 69 5.49 -2.89 1.91
N LEU A 70 4.45 -2.12 2.25
CA LEU A 70 3.48 -1.62 1.27
C LEU A 70 4.12 -0.65 0.27
N LEU A 71 5.07 0.20 0.71
CA LEU A 71 5.85 1.06 -0.17
C LEU A 71 6.62 0.24 -1.23
N GLY A 72 7.27 -0.84 -0.81
CA GLY A 72 7.94 -1.77 -1.73
C GLY A 72 6.99 -2.29 -2.80
N PHE A 73 5.83 -2.81 -2.40
CA PHE A 73 4.82 -3.30 -3.34
C PHE A 73 4.33 -2.22 -4.31
N LEU A 74 4.10 -1.00 -3.83
CA LEU A 74 3.71 0.13 -4.66
C LEU A 74 4.80 0.49 -5.69
N LEU A 75 6.06 0.61 -5.26
CA LEU A 75 7.15 1.02 -6.15
C LEU A 75 7.43 -0.03 -7.22
N PHE A 76 7.36 -1.32 -6.88
CA PHE A 76 7.60 -2.39 -7.84
C PHE A 76 6.34 -2.79 -8.66
N SER A 77 5.17 -2.21 -8.39
CA SER A 77 3.97 -2.46 -9.21
C SER A 77 4.17 -2.02 -10.68
N ASN A 78 3.76 -2.86 -11.62
CA ASN A 78 3.87 -2.60 -13.07
C ASN A 78 2.76 -3.36 -13.80
N ILE A 79 2.28 -2.82 -14.92
CA ILE A 79 1.27 -3.43 -15.79
C ILE A 79 1.68 -4.85 -16.22
N LYS A 80 2.93 -5.06 -16.64
CA LYS A 80 3.39 -6.34 -17.21
C LYS A 80 3.69 -7.43 -16.17
N ARG A 81 3.48 -7.15 -14.88
CA ARG A 81 3.89 -8.06 -13.82
C ARG A 81 2.88 -9.19 -13.65
N GLN A 82 3.39 -10.41 -13.39
CA GLN A 82 2.59 -11.62 -13.21
C GLN A 82 1.42 -11.41 -12.23
N LYS A 83 0.25 -11.97 -12.57
CA LYS A 83 -1.02 -11.82 -11.84
C LYS A 83 -0.91 -12.12 -10.33
N TYR A 84 -0.04 -13.06 -9.96
CA TYR A 84 0.19 -13.51 -8.59
C TYR A 84 0.98 -12.54 -7.70
N TYR A 85 1.74 -11.59 -8.27
CA TYR A 85 2.55 -10.69 -7.47
C TYR A 85 1.70 -9.75 -6.60
N SER A 86 0.70 -9.09 -7.18
CA SER A 86 -0.14 -8.15 -6.43
C SER A 86 -1.20 -8.86 -5.60
N SER A 87 -1.89 -9.87 -6.16
CA SER A 87 -3.01 -10.55 -5.48
C SER A 87 -2.61 -11.34 -4.24
N PHE A 88 -1.50 -12.08 -4.26
CA PHE A 88 -1.17 -12.87 -3.08
C PHE A 88 -0.47 -12.02 -2.01
N TRP A 89 0.49 -11.18 -2.42
CA TRP A 89 1.38 -10.53 -1.46
C TRP A 89 0.81 -9.24 -0.86
N VAL A 90 0.11 -8.42 -1.64
CA VAL A 90 -0.45 -7.17 -1.12
C VAL A 90 -1.70 -7.44 -0.28
N GLU A 91 -2.54 -8.39 -0.69
CA GLU A 91 -3.72 -8.83 0.12
C GLU A 91 -3.31 -9.57 1.39
N GLY A 92 -2.09 -10.14 1.44
CA GLY A 92 -1.54 -10.80 2.62
C GLY A 92 -1.01 -9.84 3.70
N ILE A 93 -0.80 -8.55 3.39
CA ILE A 93 -0.25 -7.58 4.35
C ILE A 93 -1.08 -7.49 5.66
N PRO A 94 -2.42 -7.46 5.65
CA PRO A 94 -3.23 -7.47 6.87
C PRO A 94 -2.98 -8.69 7.76
N ILE A 95 -2.72 -9.87 7.17
CA ILE A 95 -2.39 -11.08 7.93
C ILE A 95 -1.02 -10.93 8.59
N ILE A 96 -0.03 -10.42 7.85
CA ILE A 96 1.31 -10.13 8.40
C ILE A 96 1.21 -9.13 9.55
N TRP A 97 0.41 -8.08 9.40
CA TRP A 97 0.19 -7.08 10.45
C TRP A 97 -0.46 -7.72 11.69
N MET A 98 -1.50 -8.54 11.51
CA MET A 98 -2.14 -9.26 12.61
C MET A 98 -1.12 -10.12 13.38
N VAL A 99 -0.31 -10.91 12.67
CA VAL A 99 0.72 -11.76 13.28
C VAL A 99 1.72 -10.90 14.06
N LEU A 100 2.27 -9.84 13.46
CA LEU A 100 3.22 -8.95 14.15
C LEU A 100 2.62 -8.35 15.42
N THR A 101 1.36 -7.93 15.37
CA THR A 101 0.66 -7.35 16.53
C THR A 101 0.47 -8.38 17.63
N LEU A 102 0.07 -9.62 17.30
CA LEU A 102 -0.15 -10.67 18.28
C LEU A 102 1.13 -11.06 19.05
N TYR A 103 2.31 -11.02 18.39
CA TYR A 103 3.57 -11.46 18.99
C TYR A 103 4.42 -10.33 19.60
N LEU A 104 4.26 -9.07 19.16
CA LEU A 104 5.12 -7.96 19.56
C LEU A 104 4.45 -6.90 20.45
N THR A 105 3.14 -7.01 20.70
CA THR A 105 2.40 -6.14 21.64
C THR A 105 1.62 -6.96 22.63
#